data_AF-A0A3D8GKK0-F1
#
_entry.id   AF-A0A3D8GKK0-F1
#
_cell.length_a   1.000
_cell.length_b   1.000
_cell.length_c   1.000
_cell.angle_alpha   90.00
_cell.angle_beta   90.00
_cell.angle_gamma   90.00
#
_symmetry.space_group_name_H-M   'P 1'
#
loop_
_entity.id
_entity.type
_entity.pdbx_description
1 polymer ?
#
loop_
_entity_poly.entity_id
_entity_poly.type
_entity_poly.pdbx_seq_one_letter_code
_entity_poly.pdbx_strand_id
1 'polypeptide(L)'
;MRHVDKSGKAIVLASLFLSVAVNLLILPLSIYIGNLPTNPPTDTTSGFMLRFLLVQFLPLLWLGISICHWRKGLKAERNPIL
;
A
#
# COMPACT_ATOMS: atom_id res chain seq x y z
N MET A 1 -33.55 0.93 10.27
CA MET A 1 -32.46 1.66 9.57
C MET A 1 -31.28 0.72 9.39
N ARG A 2 -31.01 0.25 8.16
CA ARG A 2 -29.97 -0.76 7.83
C ARG A 2 -29.04 -0.32 6.69
N HIS A 3 -28.99 0.98 6.41
CA HIS A 3 -28.34 1.53 5.21
C HIS A 3 -26.87 1.94 5.43
N VAL A 4 -26.38 1.94 6.68
CA VAL A 4 -25.03 2.41 7.05
C VAL A 4 -23.96 1.32 6.88
N ASP A 5 -24.32 0.03 6.91
CA ASP A 5 -23.35 -1.08 6.93
C ASP A 5 -22.79 -1.43 5.52
N LYS A 6 -23.55 -1.22 4.45
CA LYS A 6 -23.12 -1.57 3.08
C LYS A 6 -22.17 -0.53 2.48
N SER A 7 -22.37 0.75 2.81
CA SER A 7 -21.57 1.86 2.30
C SER A 7 -20.15 1.86 2.90
N GLY A 8 -20.01 1.60 4.21
CA GLY A 8 -18.71 1.54 4.87
C GLY A 8 -17.80 0.45 4.31
N LYS A 9 -18.34 -0.75 4.04
CA LYS A 9 -17.59 -1.87 3.44
C LYS A 9 -17.13 -1.55 2.01
N ALA A 10 -17.98 -0.91 1.21
CA ALA A 10 -17.63 -0.48 -0.14
C ALA A 10 -16.49 0.55 -0.12
N ILE A 11 -16.50 1.48 0.83
CA ILE A 11 -15.44 2.50 0.99
C ILE A 11 -14.11 1.86 1.39
N VAL A 12 -14.13 0.90 2.33
CA VAL A 12 -12.92 0.16 2.73
C VAL A 12 -12.33 -0.64 1.56
N LEU A 13 -13.19 -1.30 0.79
CA LEU A 13 -12.75 -2.06 -0.38
C LEU A 13 -12.22 -1.14 -1.49
N ALA A 14 -12.89 -0.02 -1.75
CA ALA A 14 -12.44 0.99 -2.70
C ALA A 14 -11.08 1.59 -2.29
N SER A 15 -10.88 1.85 -0.99
CA SER A 15 -9.59 2.33 -0.47
C SER A 15 -8.47 1.29 -0.66
N LEU A 16 -8.77 0.00 -0.47
CA LEU A 16 -7.82 -1.08 -0.75
C LEU A 16 -7.45 -1.12 -2.24
N PHE A 17 -8.44 -1.15 -3.14
CA PHE A 17 -8.19 -1.14 -4.59
C PHE A 17 -7.42 0.09 -5.04
N LEU A 18 -7.78 1.27 -4.53
CA LEU A 18 -7.07 2.51 -4.84
C LEU A 18 -5.61 2.44 -4.38
N SER A 19 -5.35 1.94 -3.18
CA SER A 19 -3.98 1.80 -2.68
C SER A 19 -3.14 0.83 -3.52
N VAL A 20 -3.74 -0.28 -3.99
CA VAL A 20 -3.07 -1.22 -4.92
C VAL A 20 -2.78 -0.55 -6.26
N ALA A 21 -3.75 0.17 -6.84
CA ALA A 21 -3.58 0.88 -8.10
C ALA A 21 -2.46 1.93 -8.02
N VAL A 22 -2.42 2.71 -6.94
CA VAL A 22 -1.36 3.70 -6.69
C VAL A 22 0.01 3.03 -6.55
N ASN A 23 0.10 1.89 -5.86
CA ASN A 23 1.35 1.12 -5.78
C ASN A 23 1.84 0.66 -7.14
N LEU A 24 0.93 0.16 -8.00
CA LEU A 24 1.24 -0.28 -9.35
C LEU A 24 1.66 0.87 -10.27
N LEU A 25 1.05 2.05 -10.13
CA LEU A 25 1.42 3.24 -10.90
C LEU A 25 2.79 3.79 -10.53
N ILE A 26 3.17 3.70 -9.25
CA ILE A 26 4.45 4.21 -8.75
C ILE A 26 5.58 3.19 -8.97
N LEU A 27 5.26 1.92 -9.19
CA LEU A 27 6.24 0.84 -9.35
C LEU A 27 7.26 1.09 -10.50
N PRO A 28 6.87 1.52 -11.72
CA PRO A 28 7.85 1.83 -12.77
C PRO A 28 8.80 2.97 -12.37
N LEU A 29 8.28 3.97 -11.65
CA LEU A 29 9.07 5.10 -11.18
C LEU A 29 10.05 4.70 -10.09
N SER A 30 9.65 3.84 -9.14
CA SER A 30 10.55 3.35 -8.09
C SER A 30 11.64 2.43 -8.64
N ILE A 31 11.33 1.62 -9.66
CA ILE A 31 12.32 0.83 -10.41
C ILE A 31 13.30 1.74 -11.14
N TYR A 32 12.82 2.79 -11.80
CA TYR A 32 13.67 3.77 -12.49
C TYR A 32 14.62 4.46 -11.52
N ILE A 33 14.09 5.00 -10.42
CA ILE A 33 14.88 5.71 -9.40
C ILE A 33 15.86 4.77 -8.69
N GLY A 34 15.44 3.53 -8.44
CA GLY A 34 16.30 2.49 -7.88
C GLY A 34 17.54 2.22 -8.75
N ASN A 35 17.40 2.27 -10.07
CA ASN A 35 18.47 1.99 -11.02
C ASN A 35 19.30 3.23 -11.43
N LEU A 36 19.02 4.42 -10.89
CA LEU A 36 19.82 5.61 -11.19
C LEU A 36 21.26 5.41 -10.68
N PRO A 37 22.30 5.49 -11.54
CA PRO A 37 23.67 5.48 -11.07
C PRO A 37 23.99 6.85 -10.46
N THR A 38 24.27 6.90 -9.14
CA THR A 38 24.68 8.16 -8.49
C THR A 38 25.98 8.03 -7.69
N ASN A 39 26.56 6.82 -7.62
CA ASN A 39 27.77 6.52 -6.86
C ASN A 39 28.78 5.75 -7.75
N PRO A 40 30.10 5.83 -7.48
CA PRO A 40 31.11 5.00 -8.13
C PRO A 40 30.86 3.49 -7.89
N PRO A 41 31.36 2.60 -8.76
CA PRO A 41 30.80 1.27 -9.05
C PRO A 41 30.98 0.18 -7.98
N THR A 42 31.12 0.54 -6.70
CA THR A 42 31.51 -0.40 -5.64
C THR A 42 30.33 -1.03 -4.89
N ASP A 43 29.11 -0.46 -4.99
CA ASP A 43 27.93 -0.95 -4.25
C ASP A 43 26.62 -0.71 -5.03
N THR A 44 26.21 -1.66 -5.87
CA THR A 44 25.05 -1.50 -6.77
C THR A 44 23.73 -2.02 -6.17
N THR A 45 23.76 -3.05 -5.33
CA THR A 45 22.54 -3.73 -4.85
C THR A 45 21.89 -3.04 -3.65
N SER A 46 22.70 -2.54 -2.70
CA SER A 46 22.23 -1.81 -1.51
C SER A 46 21.65 -0.44 -1.87
N GLY A 47 22.26 0.25 -2.84
CA GLY A 47 21.78 1.54 -3.36
C GLY A 47 20.42 1.44 -4.05
N PHE A 48 20.18 0.35 -4.80
CA PHE A 48 18.90 0.09 -5.45
C PHE A 48 17.76 -0.07 -4.43
N MET A 49 17.92 -1.00 -3.48
CA MET A 49 16.86 -1.32 -2.52
C MET A 49 16.48 -0.11 -1.68
N LEU A 50 17.46 0.67 -1.21
CA LEU A 50 17.20 1.86 -0.41
C LEU A 50 16.33 2.86 -1.16
N ARG A 51 16.66 3.14 -2.42
CA ARG A 51 15.95 4.13 -3.27
C ARG A 51 14.58 3.65 -3.71
N PHE A 52 14.50 2.38 -4.10
CA PHE A 52 13.25 1.72 -4.42
C PHE A 52 12.28 1.85 -3.23
N LEU A 53 12.74 1.47 -2.03
CA LEU A 53 11.94 1.58 -0.82
C LEU A 53 11.61 3.03 -0.47
N LEU A 54 12.50 3.99 -0.70
CA LEU A 54 12.24 5.41 -0.41
C LEU A 54 11.05 5.96 -1.20
N VAL A 55 10.96 5.59 -2.49
CA VAL A 55 9.86 6.02 -3.37
C VAL A 55 8.59 5.21 -3.09
N GLN A 56 8.74 3.92 -2.83
CA GLN A 56 7.62 3.00 -2.60
C GLN A 56 7.11 3.03 -1.14
N PHE A 57 7.82 3.69 -0.21
CA PHE A 57 7.51 3.68 1.22
C PHE A 57 6.11 4.21 1.51
N LEU A 58 5.78 5.39 0.98
CA LEU A 58 4.48 6.02 1.20
C LEU A 58 3.33 5.19 0.59
N PRO A 59 3.43 4.69 -0.66
CA PRO A 59 2.46 3.75 -1.22
C PRO A 59 2.29 2.46 -0.39
N LEU A 60 3.39 1.85 0.06
CA LEU A 60 3.36 0.62 0.86
C LEU A 60 2.76 0.86 2.24
N LEU A 61 3.07 2.00 2.86
CA LEU A 61 2.50 2.39 4.15
C LEU A 61 0.99 2.56 4.03
N TRP A 62 0.52 3.24 2.98
CA TRP A 62 -0.90 3.39 2.72
C TRP A 62 -1.58 2.03 2.47
N LEU A 63 -0.99 1.17 1.66
CA LEU A 63 -1.49 -0.19 1.45
C LEU A 63 -1.60 -0.98 2.76
N GLY A 64 -0.58 -0.88 3.63
CA GLY A 64 -0.57 -1.51 4.94
C GLY A 64 -1.71 -1.02 5.85
N ILE A 65 -1.99 0.29 5.85
CA ILE A 65 -3.12 0.88 6.58
C ILE A 65 -4.45 0.38 6.02
N SER A 66 -4.61 0.35 4.69
CA SER A 66 -5.82 -0.14 4.02
C SER A 66 -6.09 -1.61 4.35
N ILE A 67 -5.06 -2.46 4.36
CA ILE A 67 -5.16 -3.87 4.76
C ILE A 67 -5.55 -4.00 6.23
N CYS A 68 -4.92 -3.23 7.12
CA CYS A 68 -5.26 -3.22 8.55
C CYS A 68 -6.74 -2.83 8.76
N HIS A 69 -7.23 -1.84 8.02
CA HIS A 69 -8.60 -1.38 8.12
C HIS A 69 -9.59 -2.44 7.59
N TRP A 70 -9.29 -3.04 6.44
CA TRP A 70 -10.08 -4.15 5.89
C TRP A 70 -10.15 -5.34 6.85
N ARG A 71 -9.02 -5.73 7.46
CA ARG A 71 -8.95 -6.83 8.43
C ARG A 71 -9.75 -6.53 9.70
N LYS A 72 -9.76 -5.28 10.18
CA LYS A 72 -10.61 -4.86 11.31
C LYS A 72 -12.09 -4.99 10.95
N GLY A 73 -12.48 -4.57 9.74
CA GLY A 73 -13.84 -4.76 9.22
C GLY A 73 -14.27 -6.23 9.18
N LEU A 74 -13.40 -7.13 8.71
CA LEU A 74 -13.66 -8.57 8.70
C LEU A 74 -13.80 -9.18 10.10
N LYS A 75 -13.03 -8.70 11.07
CA LYS A 75 -13.15 -9.16 12.46
C LYS A 75 -14.48 -8.73 13.09
N ALA A 76 -14.94 -7.51 12.82
CA ALA A 76 -16.22 -7.01 13.32
C ALA A 76 -17.41 -7.82 12.77
N GLU A 77 -17.37 -8.25 11.51
CA GLU A 77 -18.41 -9.14 10.97
C GLU A 77 -18.39 -10.55 11.56
N ARG A 78 -17.21 -11.06 11.95
CA ARG A 78 -17.07 -12.42 12.50
C ARG A 78 -17.55 -12.53 13.95
N ASN A 79 -17.66 -11.42 14.68
CA ASN A 79 -18.08 -11.42 16.08
C ASN A 79 -19.08 -10.28 16.36
N PRO A 80 -20.35 -10.44 15.94
CA PRO A 80 -21.37 -9.38 16.05
C PRO A 80 -21.94 -9.21 17.46
N ILE A 81 -21.38 -9.87 18.48
CA ILE A 81 -21.94 -9.96 19.83
C ILE A 81 -20.95 -9.36 20.84
N LEU A 82 -20.82 -8.04 20.80
CA LEU A 82 -20.56 -7.20 21.96
C LEU A 82 -21.15 -5.81 21.70
#